data_AF-A0A976DP70-F1
#
_entry.id   AF-A0A976DP70-F1
#
_cell.length_a   1.000
_cell.length_b   1.000
_cell.length_c   1.000
_cell.angle_alpha   90.00
_cell.angle_beta   90.00
_cell.angle_gamma   90.00
#
_symmetry.space_group_name_H-M   'P 1'
#
loop_
_entity.id
_entity.type
_entity.pdbx_description
1 polymer ?
#
loop_
_entity_poly.entity_id
_entity_poly.type
_entity_poly.pdbx_seq_one_letter_code
_entity_poly.pdbx_strand_id
1 'polypeptide(L)'
;MSNYLRFAGAVALCGTLALSGCSEAMMAGGSSKDSETIASLRAKGFKPVARNSEGQIVAMSYTGPVTDAVVCGPRNGPKKPIGPHVKDLDGVEKQATLDAYLILNEGDVKQGIYAIVLRTKAGAPEGIDFSPGEVRSFASGLTCTSA
;
A
#
# COMPACT_ATOMS: atom_id res chain seq x y z
N MET A 1 -20.04 37.67 -69.54
CA MET A 1 -19.34 36.42 -69.90
C MET A 1 -18.43 36.04 -68.74
N SER A 2 -18.57 34.79 -68.27
CA SER A 2 -17.63 33.90 -67.56
C SER A 2 -16.23 34.44 -67.17
N ASN A 3 -15.57 34.02 -66.09
CA ASN A 3 -15.85 33.01 -65.08
C ASN A 3 -14.88 33.25 -63.90
N TYR A 4 -15.30 32.76 -62.74
CA TYR A 4 -14.68 32.78 -61.42
C TYR A 4 -13.22 32.29 -61.40
N LEU A 5 -12.32 33.12 -60.86
CA LEU A 5 -11.04 32.66 -60.29
C LEU A 5 -11.28 32.07 -58.90
N ARG A 6 -10.51 31.03 -58.61
CA ARG A 6 -10.85 29.94 -57.72
C ARG A 6 -9.73 29.77 -56.69
N PHE A 7 -10.11 29.30 -55.51
CA PHE A 7 -9.28 28.71 -54.43
C PHE A 7 -8.42 29.69 -53.60
N ALA A 8 -8.85 30.01 -52.38
CA ALA A 8 -8.86 29.20 -51.15
C ALA A 8 -7.52 29.33 -50.39
N GLY A 9 -7.57 30.13 -49.32
CA GLY A 9 -6.48 30.30 -48.38
C GLY A 9 -6.20 29.01 -47.62
N ALA A 10 -4.95 28.58 -47.63
CA ALA A 10 -4.42 27.54 -46.75
C ALA A 10 -3.90 28.21 -45.48
N VAL A 11 -4.77 28.36 -44.47
CA VAL A 11 -4.32 28.61 -43.10
C VAL A 11 -3.80 27.27 -42.58
N ALA A 12 -2.47 27.13 -42.53
CA ALA A 12 -1.81 26.00 -41.91
C ALA A 12 -2.13 25.99 -40.40
N LEU A 13 -3.05 25.12 -39.99
CA LEU A 13 -3.26 24.83 -38.57
C LEU A 13 -2.04 24.07 -38.04
N CYS A 14 -1.23 24.74 -37.24
CA CYS A 14 -0.27 24.14 -36.32
C CYS A 14 -1.03 23.26 -35.32
N GLY A 15 -1.16 21.97 -35.63
CA GLY A 15 -1.62 20.95 -34.69
C GLY A 15 -0.56 20.72 -33.61
N THR A 16 -0.69 21.42 -32.50
CA THR A 16 -0.01 21.09 -31.25
C THR A 16 -0.60 19.79 -30.72
N LEU A 17 0.14 18.69 -30.90
CA LEU A 17 -0.09 17.44 -30.18
C LEU A 17 0.18 17.69 -28.70
N ALA A 18 -0.87 18.05 -27.97
CA ALA A 18 -0.85 18.04 -26.52
C ALA A 18 -0.69 16.58 -26.06
N LEU A 19 0.52 16.23 -25.61
CA LEU A 19 0.73 15.02 -24.85
C LEU A 19 -0.20 15.09 -23.63
N SER A 20 -1.23 14.24 -23.61
CA SER A 20 -2.01 13.97 -22.42
C SER A 20 -1.06 13.36 -21.39
N GLY A 21 -0.49 14.21 -20.54
CA GLY A 21 0.19 13.77 -19.34
C GLY A 21 -0.76 12.87 -18.56
N CYS A 22 -0.27 11.69 -18.19
CA CYS A 22 -0.88 10.87 -17.15
C CYS A 22 -0.89 11.71 -15.88
N SER A 23 -1.93 12.51 -15.71
CA SER A 23 -2.26 13.11 -14.43
C SER A 23 -2.77 11.93 -13.60
N GLU A 24 -1.87 11.35 -12.82
CA GLU A 24 -2.26 10.63 -11.61
C GLU A 24 -3.16 11.60 -10.85
N ALA A 25 -4.47 11.37 -10.98
CA ALA A 25 -5.47 12.11 -10.26
C ALA A 25 -5.16 11.88 -8.78
N MET A 26 -4.49 12.84 -8.15
CA MET A 26 -4.42 12.93 -6.72
C MET A 26 -5.87 13.10 -6.26
N MET A 27 -6.50 11.99 -5.89
CA MET A 27 -7.84 11.90 -5.33
C MET A 27 -7.82 12.52 -3.92
N ALA A 28 -7.60 13.83 -3.87
CA ALA A 28 -7.82 14.67 -2.72
C ALA A 28 -9.27 15.15 -2.78
N GLY A 29 -10.16 14.53 -1.99
CA GLY A 29 -11.55 14.97 -1.94
C GLY A 29 -12.47 13.96 -1.29
N GLY A 30 -12.51 13.97 0.04
CA GLY A 30 -13.47 13.20 0.82
C GLY A 30 -13.22 13.48 2.29
N SER A 31 -13.65 14.65 2.75
CA SER A 31 -13.62 15.07 4.17
C SER A 31 -14.74 14.37 4.96
N SER A 32 -14.80 13.04 4.90
CA SER A 32 -15.37 12.29 6.03
C SER A 32 -14.37 12.42 7.16
N LYS A 33 -14.81 12.74 8.39
CA LYS A 33 -13.94 12.56 9.56
C LYS A 33 -13.42 11.13 9.51
N ASP A 34 -12.15 10.97 9.17
CA ASP A 34 -11.52 9.65 9.12
C ASP A 34 -11.70 9.02 10.50
N SER A 35 -12.11 7.76 10.55
CA SER A 35 -12.15 7.03 11.83
C SER A 35 -10.76 7.04 12.45
N GLU A 36 -10.68 6.90 13.78
CA GLU A 36 -9.40 6.79 14.48
C GLU A 36 -8.53 5.67 13.88
N THR A 37 -9.16 4.56 13.47
CA THR A 37 -8.54 3.46 12.73
C THR A 37 -7.92 3.91 11.40
N ILE A 38 -8.66 4.66 10.56
CA ILE A 38 -8.11 5.16 9.28
C ILE A 38 -6.96 6.14 9.54
N ALA A 39 -7.09 7.03 10.51
CA ALA A 39 -6.03 7.98 10.88
C ALA A 39 -4.77 7.25 11.36
N SER A 40 -4.94 6.22 12.20
CA SER A 40 -3.86 5.34 12.67
C SER A 40 -3.19 4.62 11.49
N LEU A 41 -3.95 3.99 10.60
CA LEU A 41 -3.40 3.31 9.42
C LEU A 41 -2.62 4.28 8.51
N ARG A 42 -3.12 5.49 8.28
CA ARG A 42 -2.39 6.52 7.52
C ARG A 42 -1.09 6.95 8.21
N ALA A 43 -1.09 7.09 9.53
CA ALA A 43 0.12 7.40 10.29
C ALA A 43 1.18 6.30 10.15
N LYS A 44 0.75 5.04 9.98
CA LYS A 44 1.60 3.89 9.66
C LYS A 44 1.97 3.77 8.17
N GLY A 45 1.57 4.73 7.35
CA GLY A 45 1.91 4.83 5.93
C GLY A 45 0.97 4.12 4.96
N PHE A 46 -0.16 3.57 5.43
CA PHE A 46 -1.15 2.96 4.54
C PHE A 46 -1.83 4.02 3.66
N LYS A 47 -2.10 3.66 2.41
CA LYS A 47 -2.72 4.53 1.40
C LYS A 47 -4.12 4.01 1.05
N PRO A 48 -5.12 4.89 0.90
CA PRO A 48 -6.43 4.48 0.41
C PRO A 48 -6.33 4.00 -1.05
N VAL A 49 -7.00 2.89 -1.35
CA VAL A 49 -7.04 2.30 -2.71
C VAL A 49 -8.46 2.13 -3.24
N ALA A 50 -9.48 2.18 -2.38
CA ALA A 50 -10.87 2.19 -2.80
C ALA A 50 -11.74 3.04 -1.86
N ARG A 51 -12.82 3.61 -2.43
CA ARG A 51 -13.88 4.33 -1.72
C ARG A 51 -15.24 3.83 -2.17
N ASN A 52 -16.25 3.88 -1.31
CA ASN A 52 -17.65 3.60 -1.69
C ASN A 52 -18.31 4.82 -2.38
N SER A 53 -19.59 4.67 -2.75
CA SER A 53 -20.39 5.73 -3.37
C SER A 53 -20.58 6.97 -2.50
N GLU A 54 -20.42 6.84 -1.19
CA GLU A 54 -20.49 7.94 -0.22
C GLU A 54 -19.12 8.62 0.01
N GLY A 55 -18.08 8.17 -0.68
CA GLY A 55 -16.72 8.70 -0.57
C GLY A 55 -15.92 8.18 0.63
N GLN A 56 -16.48 7.25 1.42
CA GLN A 56 -15.80 6.63 2.56
C GLN A 56 -14.73 5.65 2.08
N ILE A 57 -13.60 5.59 2.77
CA ILE A 57 -12.52 4.66 2.44
C ILE A 57 -12.94 3.24 2.85
N VAL A 58 -12.96 2.34 1.88
CA VAL A 58 -13.33 0.92 2.08
C VAL A 58 -12.18 -0.04 1.85
N ALA A 59 -11.06 0.43 1.32
CA ALA A 59 -9.83 -0.36 1.28
C ALA A 59 -8.58 0.51 1.36
N MET A 60 -7.55 -0.02 2.02
CA MET A 60 -6.23 0.59 2.14
C MET A 60 -5.13 -0.44 1.86
N SER A 61 -4.00 0.01 1.33
CA SER A 61 -2.83 -0.84 1.11
C SER A 61 -1.54 -0.24 1.64
N TYR A 62 -0.54 -1.09 1.82
CA TYR A 62 0.82 -0.72 2.18
C TYR A 62 1.81 -1.63 1.45
N THR A 63 2.92 -1.07 1.01
CA THR A 63 4.08 -1.81 0.50
C THR A 63 5.33 -1.04 0.90
N GLY A 64 6.27 -1.71 1.59
CA GLY A 64 7.51 -1.06 2.02
C GLY A 64 8.25 -1.83 3.11
N PRO A 65 9.17 -1.13 3.83
CA PRO A 65 9.75 -1.66 5.05
C PRO A 65 8.66 -1.99 6.08
N VAL A 66 8.89 -2.97 6.96
CA VAL A 66 7.90 -3.29 7.98
C VAL A 66 7.65 -2.07 8.92
N THR A 67 6.41 -1.94 9.41
CA THR A 67 5.97 -0.86 10.31
C THR A 67 5.43 -1.44 11.62
N ASP A 68 5.07 -0.55 12.56
CA ASP A 68 4.37 -0.90 13.80
C ASP A 68 2.90 -1.33 13.59
N ALA A 69 2.46 -1.53 12.34
CA ALA A 69 1.24 -2.26 12.02
C ALA A 69 1.36 -3.77 12.30
N VAL A 70 2.59 -4.24 12.51
CA VAL A 70 2.91 -5.62 12.85
C VAL A 70 3.71 -5.64 14.15
N VAL A 71 3.36 -6.56 15.04
CA VAL A 71 4.20 -6.95 16.16
C VAL A 71 4.69 -8.37 15.99
N CYS A 72 5.98 -8.59 16.27
CA CYS A 72 6.61 -9.90 16.23
C CYS A 72 7.37 -10.19 17.52
N GLY A 73 7.57 -11.46 17.83
CA GLY A 73 8.35 -11.89 18.98
C GLY A 73 8.59 -13.40 18.99
N PRO A 74 9.27 -13.92 20.01
CA PRO A 74 9.40 -15.36 20.22
C PRO A 74 8.01 -16.00 20.37
N ARG A 75 7.85 -17.26 19.94
CA ARG A 75 6.56 -17.98 19.95
C ARG A 75 5.79 -17.87 21.28
N ASN A 76 6.49 -17.95 22.41
CA ASN A 76 5.92 -17.85 23.76
C ASN A 76 6.41 -16.61 24.52
N GLY A 77 6.85 -15.57 23.79
CA GLY A 77 7.41 -14.35 24.35
C GLY A 77 6.53 -13.12 24.09
N PRO A 78 6.88 -11.97 24.70
CA PRO A 78 6.23 -10.71 24.40
C PRO A 78 6.46 -10.33 22.93
N LYS A 79 5.39 -9.91 22.26
CA LYS A 79 5.45 -9.35 20.90
C LYS A 79 5.70 -7.84 21.00
N LYS A 80 6.54 -7.30 20.10
CA LYS A 80 6.85 -5.88 20.01
C LYS A 80 6.85 -5.43 18.55
N PRO A 81 6.71 -4.13 18.26
CA PRO A 81 6.90 -3.63 16.91
C PRO A 81 8.22 -4.14 16.34
N ILE A 82 8.14 -4.66 15.11
CA ILE A 82 9.31 -5.17 14.40
C ILE A 82 9.94 -4.03 13.61
N GLY A 83 11.28 -3.93 13.66
CA GLY A 83 12.02 -2.96 12.85
C GLY A 83 12.30 -3.48 11.44
N PRO A 84 12.65 -2.61 10.49
CA PRO A 84 13.04 -3.00 9.12
C PRO A 84 14.28 -3.89 9.06
N HIS A 85 15.08 -3.91 10.12
CA HIS A 85 16.22 -4.79 10.30
C HIS A 85 16.01 -5.61 11.57
N VAL A 86 16.07 -6.93 11.46
CA VAL A 86 15.94 -7.86 12.58
C VAL A 86 17.08 -8.85 12.59
N LYS A 87 17.48 -9.30 13.78
CA LYS A 87 18.29 -10.51 13.91
C LYS A 87 17.37 -11.67 14.23
N ASP A 88 17.53 -12.77 13.50
CA ASP A 88 16.84 -14.02 13.86
C ASP A 88 17.49 -14.68 15.08
N LEU A 89 16.98 -15.87 15.46
CA LEU A 89 17.48 -16.63 16.61
C LEU A 89 18.94 -17.08 16.44
N ASP A 90 19.42 -17.20 15.19
CA ASP A 90 20.80 -17.57 14.85
C ASP A 90 21.73 -16.35 14.78
N GLY A 91 21.20 -15.14 15.03
CA GLY A 91 21.96 -13.88 15.02
C GLY A 91 22.17 -13.29 13.63
N VAL A 92 21.56 -13.85 12.58
CA VAL A 92 21.67 -13.39 11.21
C VAL A 92 20.78 -12.17 11.00
N GLU A 93 21.36 -11.10 10.44
CA GLU A 93 20.62 -9.90 10.10
C GLU A 93 19.74 -10.13 8.86
N LYS A 94 18.45 -9.83 8.99
CA LYS A 94 17.44 -9.88 7.95
C LYS A 94 16.79 -8.52 7.77
N GLN A 95 16.48 -8.19 6.52
CA GLN A 95 15.63 -7.07 6.17
C GLN A 95 14.17 -7.52 6.11
N ALA A 96 13.29 -6.85 6.85
CA ALA A 96 11.86 -7.13 6.90
C ALA A 96 11.08 -6.14 6.02
N THR A 97 10.28 -6.67 5.10
CA THR A 97 9.32 -5.89 4.30
C THR A 97 7.90 -6.32 4.58
N LEU A 98 6.96 -5.39 4.43
CA LEU A 98 5.53 -5.61 4.59
C LEU A 98 4.80 -5.21 3.30
N ASP A 99 3.97 -6.12 2.83
CA ASP A 99 2.89 -5.86 1.89
C ASP A 99 1.57 -6.12 2.60
N ALA A 100 0.63 -5.18 2.54
CA ALA A 100 -0.66 -5.33 3.20
C ALA A 100 -1.80 -4.77 2.35
N TYR A 101 -2.96 -5.43 2.44
CA TYR A 101 -4.21 -4.96 1.86
C TYR A 101 -5.33 -5.19 2.85
N LEU A 102 -6.04 -4.13 3.21
CA LEU A 102 -7.08 -4.12 4.23
C LEU A 102 -8.40 -3.66 3.61
N ILE A 103 -9.46 -4.39 3.92
CA ILE A 103 -10.85 -4.04 3.63
C ILE A 103 -11.45 -3.46 4.91
N LEU A 104 -12.02 -2.27 4.76
CA LEU A 104 -12.64 -1.51 5.85
C LEU A 104 -14.16 -1.55 5.70
N ASN A 105 -14.85 -1.63 6.83
CA ASN A 105 -16.29 -1.43 6.92
C ASN A 105 -16.56 -0.41 8.02
N GLU A 106 -17.28 0.66 7.70
CA GLU A 106 -17.60 1.74 8.66
C GLU A 106 -16.36 2.34 9.35
N GLY A 107 -15.20 2.27 8.69
CA GLY A 107 -13.94 2.78 9.21
C GLY A 107 -13.10 1.78 10.01
N ASP A 108 -13.57 0.55 10.22
CA ASP A 108 -12.83 -0.50 10.93
C ASP A 108 -12.35 -1.62 10.01
N VAL A 109 -11.25 -2.29 10.38
CA VAL A 109 -10.68 -3.41 9.61
C VAL A 109 -11.60 -4.62 9.72
N LYS A 110 -12.25 -4.96 8.60
CA LYS A 110 -13.14 -6.13 8.48
C LYS A 110 -12.36 -7.37 8.07
N GLN A 111 -11.49 -7.21 7.08
CA GLN A 111 -10.70 -8.28 6.46
C GLN A 111 -9.39 -7.70 5.95
N GLY A 112 -8.43 -8.56 5.65
CA GLY A 112 -7.20 -8.15 5.00
C GLY A 112 -6.17 -9.25 4.99
N ILE A 113 -5.03 -8.92 4.40
CA ILE A 113 -3.84 -9.76 4.39
C ILE A 113 -2.64 -8.90 4.74
N TYR A 114 -1.78 -9.41 5.60
CA TYR A 114 -0.44 -8.90 5.87
C TYR A 114 0.54 -9.97 5.39
N ALA A 115 1.43 -9.62 4.49
CA ALA A 115 2.50 -10.47 3.98
C ALA A 115 3.84 -9.88 4.41
N ILE A 116 4.57 -10.63 5.24
CA ILE A 116 5.89 -10.23 5.72
C ILE A 116 6.93 -11.12 5.07
N VAL A 117 7.98 -10.49 4.55
CA VAL A 117 9.12 -11.19 3.98
C VAL A 117 10.39 -10.76 4.70
N LEU A 118 11.15 -11.75 5.19
CA LEU A 118 12.49 -11.57 5.74
C LEU A 118 13.52 -11.97 4.68
N ARG A 119 14.40 -11.03 4.31
CA ARG A 119 15.47 -11.25 3.33
C ARG A 119 16.83 -11.19 4.01
N THR A 120 17.71 -12.13 3.68
CA THR A 120 19.15 -12.04 4.02
C THR A 120 19.93 -11.67 2.76
N LYS A 121 21.21 -11.29 2.91
CA LYS A 121 22.07 -11.02 1.75
C LYS A 121 22.43 -12.26 0.94
N ALA A 122 22.43 -13.46 1.55
CA ALA A 122 22.98 -14.67 0.96
C ALA A 122 22.05 -15.91 1.00
N GLY A 123 20.88 -15.80 1.64
CA GLY A 123 19.92 -16.90 1.81
C GLY A 123 18.59 -16.66 1.10
N ALA A 124 17.80 -17.72 0.98
CA ALA A 124 16.45 -17.65 0.43
C ALA A 124 15.55 -16.75 1.32
N PRO A 125 14.63 -15.98 0.71
CA PRO A 125 13.67 -15.21 1.47
C PRO A 125 12.72 -16.12 2.24
N GLU A 126 12.36 -15.69 3.43
CA GLU A 126 11.38 -16.36 4.28
C GLU A 126 10.12 -15.50 4.33
N GLY A 127 8.94 -16.09 4.11
CA GLY A 127 7.69 -15.34 4.01
C GLY A 127 6.57 -15.97 4.82
N ILE A 128 5.73 -15.14 5.42
CA ILE A 128 4.44 -15.53 5.98
C ILE A 128 3.36 -14.53 5.56
N ASP A 129 2.15 -15.03 5.41
CA ASP A 129 0.94 -14.25 5.28
C ASP A 129 -0.03 -14.56 6.42
N PHE A 130 -0.77 -13.55 6.87
CA PHE A 130 -1.79 -13.69 7.92
C PHE A 130 -2.90 -12.65 7.79
N SER A 131 -4.07 -13.02 8.29
CA SER A 131 -5.24 -12.13 8.41
C SER A 131 -5.13 -11.21 9.64
N PRO A 132 -5.90 -10.10 9.71
CA PRO A 132 -6.03 -9.32 10.93
C PRO A 132 -6.38 -10.18 12.15
N GLY A 133 -5.61 -10.07 13.23
CA GLY A 133 -5.75 -10.86 14.46
C GLY A 133 -5.23 -12.30 14.39
N GLU A 134 -4.82 -12.78 13.21
CA GLU A 134 -4.21 -14.10 13.06
C GLU A 134 -2.73 -14.06 13.46
N VAL A 135 -2.30 -15.09 14.17
CA VAL A 135 -0.91 -15.28 14.59
C VAL A 135 -0.24 -16.29 13.68
N ARG A 136 0.86 -15.91 13.03
CA ARG A 136 1.65 -16.80 12.16
C ARG A 136 3.13 -16.78 12.52
N SER A 137 3.79 -17.90 12.27
CA SER A 137 5.20 -18.10 12.64
C SER A 137 6.04 -18.38 11.41
N PHE A 138 7.19 -17.70 11.37
CA PHE A 138 8.32 -18.04 10.53
C PHE A 138 8.94 -19.38 10.97
N ALA A 139 9.58 -20.10 10.05
CA ALA A 139 10.43 -21.25 10.34
C ALA A 139 11.60 -20.88 11.27
N SER A 140 12.07 -19.63 11.21
CA SER A 140 13.03 -19.08 12.18
C SER A 140 12.49 -18.92 13.61
N GLY A 141 11.22 -19.26 13.87
CA GLY A 141 10.60 -19.22 15.20
C GLY A 141 10.04 -17.85 15.60
N LEU A 142 10.27 -16.81 14.79
CA LEU A 142 9.66 -15.51 14.96
C LEU A 142 8.16 -15.60 14.67
N THR A 143 7.33 -15.11 15.59
CA THR A 143 5.87 -15.18 15.51
C THR A 143 5.28 -13.78 15.46
N CYS A 144 4.45 -13.52 14.45
CA CYS A 144 3.91 -12.21 14.13
C CYS A 144 2.38 -12.19 14.11
N THR A 145 1.81 -10.99 14.33
CA THR A 145 0.38 -10.68 14.23
C THR A 145 0.23 -9.19 13.91
N SER A 146 -0.95 -8.80 13.41
CA SER A 146 -1.32 -7.38 13.30
C SER A 146 -1.38 -6.74 14.70
N ALA A 147 -0.91 -5.50 14.79
CA ALA A 147 -0.90 -4.68 16.00
C ALA A 147 -2.24 -3.98 16.27
#